data_AF-A0A831XUK0-F1
#
_entry.id   AF-A0A831XUK0-F1
#
_cell.length_a   1.000
_cell.length_b   1.000
_cell.length_c   1.000
_cell.angle_alpha   90.00
_cell.angle_beta   90.00
_cell.angle_gamma   90.00
#
_symmetry.space_group_name_H-M   'P 1'
#
loop_
_entity.id
_entity.type
_entity.pdbx_description
1 polymer ?
#
loop_
_entity_poly.entity_id
_entity_poly.type
_entity_poly.pdbx_seq_one_letter_code
_entity_poly.pdbx_strand_id
1 'polypeptide(L)'
;MGLSKKQLKTVAELERRVEMTREFMNDWLLFNQILSAYPSEGANKAQLENQFLKIKSKLAREHKVLKDTLMADYGIDREAMNIVSGATSLEAIYSQSEVAIKKLQNEWHRAFISINETLGGLEDKKARAEAGEKIFLMPSGGTGGGGGGAKGPGMSERAKKNLVIAVVLIGILVASMLIPQVRNLYLSSIDDVFGTSLAPPPQL
;
A
#
# COMPACT_ATOMS: atom_id res chain seq x y z
N MET A 1 -7.03 2.78 -33.33
CA MET A 1 -6.12 3.90 -33.00
C MET A 1 -4.84 3.31 -32.44
N GLY A 2 -3.67 3.69 -32.94
CA GLY A 2 -2.40 3.21 -32.41
C GLY A 2 -2.01 3.95 -31.12
N LEU A 3 -1.37 3.26 -30.18
CA LEU A 3 -0.84 3.87 -28.96
C LEU A 3 0.27 4.88 -29.29
N SER A 4 0.36 5.95 -28.50
CA SER A 4 1.45 6.93 -28.68
C SER A 4 2.80 6.35 -28.27
N LYS A 5 3.92 6.86 -28.83
CA LYS A 5 5.28 6.41 -28.46
C LYS A 5 5.58 6.54 -26.96
N LYS A 6 5.02 7.55 -26.28
CA LYS A 6 5.15 7.72 -24.83
C LYS A 6 4.40 6.62 -24.08
N GLN A 7 3.20 6.29 -24.55
CA GLN A 7 2.36 5.26 -23.96
C GLN A 7 2.93 3.86 -24.16
N LEU A 8 3.50 3.56 -25.32
CA LEU A 8 4.23 2.30 -25.54
C LEU A 8 5.39 2.12 -24.55
N LYS A 9 6.12 3.21 -24.22
CA LYS A 9 7.15 3.17 -23.18
C LYS A 9 6.57 2.90 -21.78
N THR A 10 5.44 3.51 -21.45
CA THR A 10 4.73 3.28 -20.18
C THR A 10 4.30 1.82 -20.06
N VAL A 11 3.72 1.25 -21.12
CA VAL A 11 3.30 -0.16 -21.15
C VAL A 11 4.49 -1.09 -20.99
N ALA A 12 5.60 -0.84 -21.71
CA ALA A 12 6.81 -1.66 -21.59
C ALA A 12 7.42 -1.61 -20.18
N GLU A 13 7.42 -0.44 -19.54
CA GLU A 13 7.87 -0.30 -18.15
C GLU A 13 6.96 -1.05 -17.17
N LEU A 14 5.64 -0.96 -17.34
CA LEU A 14 4.67 -1.72 -16.53
C LEU A 14 4.82 -3.22 -16.72
N GLU A 15 5.04 -3.67 -17.96
CA GLU A 15 5.29 -5.08 -18.26
C GLU A 15 6.53 -5.59 -17.54
N ARG A 16 7.64 -4.85 -17.58
CA ARG A 16 8.84 -5.18 -16.81
C ARG A 16 8.55 -5.27 -15.32
N ARG A 17 7.80 -4.32 -14.75
CA ARG A 17 7.43 -4.31 -13.32
C ARG A 17 6.57 -5.52 -12.93
N VAL A 18 5.61 -5.89 -13.79
CA VAL A 18 4.77 -7.08 -13.61
C VAL A 18 5.63 -8.34 -13.64
N GLU A 19 6.51 -8.48 -14.63
CA GLU A 19 7.39 -9.65 -14.75
C GLU A 19 8.29 -9.81 -13.52
N MET A 20 8.95 -8.73 -13.08
CA MET A 20 9.78 -8.78 -11.87
C MET A 20 9.00 -9.15 -10.62
N THR A 21 7.78 -8.64 -10.46
CA THR A 21 6.92 -8.96 -9.30
C THR A 21 6.46 -10.42 -9.36
N ARG A 22 6.18 -10.93 -10.56
CA ARG A 22 5.81 -12.33 -10.78
C ARG A 22 6.97 -13.29 -10.52
N GLU A 23 8.17 -12.95 -10.97
CA GLU A 23 9.38 -13.71 -10.64
C GLU A 23 9.61 -13.78 -9.13
N PHE A 24 9.52 -12.64 -8.45
CA PHE A 24 9.64 -12.57 -6.99
C PHE A 24 8.58 -13.43 -6.28
N MET A 25 7.33 -13.43 -6.76
CA MET A 25 6.27 -14.29 -6.24
C MET A 25 6.60 -15.78 -6.40
N ASN A 26 7.07 -16.18 -7.58
CA ASN A 26 7.40 -17.58 -7.85
C ASN A 26 8.54 -18.05 -6.94
N ASP A 27 9.55 -17.21 -6.74
CA ASP A 27 10.64 -17.46 -5.80
C ASP A 27 10.15 -17.54 -4.34
N TRP A 28 9.18 -16.71 -3.96
CA TRP A 28 8.55 -16.71 -2.63
C TRP A 28 7.81 -18.03 -2.36
N LEU A 29 7.12 -18.56 -3.38
CA LEU A 29 6.47 -19.86 -3.33
C LEU A 29 7.48 -21.00 -3.24
N LEU A 30 8.54 -20.96 -4.06
CA LEU A 30 9.62 -21.95 -4.02
C LEU A 30 10.30 -22.00 -2.65
N PHE A 31 10.54 -20.83 -2.03
CA PHE A 31 11.07 -20.74 -0.68
C PHE A 31 10.20 -21.50 0.34
N ASN A 32 8.88 -21.34 0.27
CA ASN A 32 7.95 -22.06 1.14
C ASN A 32 7.87 -23.57 0.83
N GLN A 33 7.98 -23.95 -0.44
CA GLN A 33 8.02 -25.35 -0.84
C GLN A 33 9.25 -26.07 -0.26
N ILE A 34 10.42 -25.43 -0.33
CA ILE A 34 11.66 -25.96 0.25
C ILE A 34 11.52 -26.09 1.78
N LEU A 35 10.98 -25.06 2.45
CA LEU A 35 10.70 -25.11 3.88
C LEU A 35 9.82 -26.31 4.22
N SER A 36 8.68 -26.42 3.55
CA SER A 36 7.68 -27.47 3.80
C SER A 36 8.17 -28.89 3.49
N ALA A 37 9.17 -29.04 2.62
CA ALA A 37 9.77 -30.32 2.28
C ALA A 37 10.76 -30.83 3.34
N TYR A 38 11.33 -29.94 4.17
CA TYR A 38 12.39 -30.29 5.13
C TYR A 38 12.00 -31.36 6.16
N PRO A 39 10.77 -31.37 6.72
CA PRO A 39 10.36 -32.40 7.69
C PRO A 39 10.08 -33.78 7.08
N SER A 40 10.02 -33.91 5.75
CA SER A 40 9.63 -35.15 5.08
C SER A 40 10.67 -36.26 5.27
N GLU A 41 10.22 -37.45 5.66
CA GLU A 41 11.07 -38.63 5.78
C GLU A 41 11.61 -39.04 4.39
N GLY A 42 12.93 -39.14 4.27
CA GLY A 42 13.61 -39.43 3.00
C GLY A 42 14.04 -38.19 2.19
N ALA A 43 13.71 -36.98 2.64
CA ALA A 43 14.22 -35.77 2.02
C ALA A 43 15.75 -35.63 2.21
N ASN A 44 16.44 -35.25 1.14
CA ASN A 44 17.87 -34.92 1.22
C ASN A 44 18.05 -33.56 1.90
N LYS A 45 18.19 -33.58 3.24
CA LYS A 45 18.31 -32.37 4.07
C LYS A 45 19.45 -31.46 3.64
N ALA A 46 20.61 -32.03 3.30
CA ALA A 46 21.77 -31.25 2.85
C ALA A 46 21.50 -30.53 1.51
N GLN A 47 20.79 -31.18 0.59
CA GLN A 47 20.40 -30.54 -0.67
C GLN A 47 19.34 -29.46 -0.45
N LEU A 48 18.33 -29.72 0.38
CA LEU A 48 17.30 -28.72 0.73
C LEU A 48 17.91 -27.50 1.41
N GLU A 49 18.85 -27.68 2.33
CA GLU A 49 19.55 -26.58 2.99
C GLU A 49 20.30 -25.71 1.96
N ASN A 50 21.03 -26.35 1.03
CA ASN A 50 21.71 -25.63 -0.04
C ASN A 50 20.73 -24.87 -0.96
N GLN A 51 19.59 -25.48 -1.30
CA GLN A 51 18.56 -24.82 -2.09
C GLN A 51 17.95 -23.64 -1.32
N PHE A 52 17.65 -23.82 -0.04
CA PHE A 52 17.11 -22.82 0.87
C PHE A 52 18.01 -21.58 0.93
N LEU A 53 19.32 -21.74 1.16
CA LEU A 53 20.26 -20.61 1.23
C LEU A 53 20.38 -19.88 -0.11
N LYS A 54 20.32 -20.60 -1.23
CA LYS A 54 20.33 -20.01 -2.59
C LYS A 54 19.08 -19.18 -2.83
N ILE A 55 17.88 -19.72 -2.56
CA ILE A 55 16.62 -19.00 -2.79
C ILE A 55 16.47 -17.82 -1.82
N LYS A 56 16.87 -17.96 -0.55
CA LYS A 56 16.95 -16.87 0.43
C LYS A 56 17.76 -15.69 -0.11
N SER A 57 18.95 -15.99 -0.63
CA SER A 57 19.86 -14.98 -1.17
C SER A 57 19.31 -14.33 -2.44
N LYS A 58 18.61 -15.08 -3.29
CA LYS A 58 17.95 -14.56 -4.50
C LYS A 58 16.81 -13.61 -4.13
N LEU A 59 15.89 -14.05 -3.26
CA LEU A 59 14.79 -13.24 -2.73
C LEU A 59 15.25 -11.92 -2.12
N ALA A 60 16.30 -11.93 -1.29
CA ALA A 60 16.81 -10.71 -0.68
C ALA A 60 17.32 -9.69 -1.72
N ARG A 61 17.97 -10.15 -2.80
CA ARG A 61 18.42 -9.30 -3.89
C ARG A 61 17.27 -8.79 -4.74
N GLU A 62 16.35 -9.67 -5.12
CA GLU A 62 15.17 -9.31 -5.92
C GLU A 62 14.31 -8.30 -5.19
N HIS A 63 14.04 -8.50 -3.89
CA HIS A 63 13.29 -7.56 -3.07
C HIS A 63 13.89 -6.14 -3.11
N LYS A 64 15.22 -6.01 -3.02
CA LYS A 64 15.90 -4.71 -3.13
C LYS A 64 15.64 -4.07 -4.49
N VAL A 65 15.86 -4.81 -5.58
CA VAL A 65 15.65 -4.31 -6.95
C VAL A 65 14.18 -3.96 -7.18
N LEU A 66 13.26 -4.77 -6.65
CA LEU A 66 11.82 -4.57 -6.75
C LEU A 66 11.38 -3.29 -6.05
N LYS A 67 11.86 -3.07 -4.82
CA LYS A 67 11.60 -1.84 -4.06
C LYS A 67 12.07 -0.59 -4.79
N ASP A 68 13.28 -0.63 -5.34
CA ASP A 68 13.86 0.49 -6.09
C ASP A 68 13.15 0.73 -7.43
N THR A 69 12.54 -0.31 -8.02
CA THR A 69 11.87 -0.22 -9.32
C THR A 69 10.41 0.22 -9.20
N LEU A 70 9.67 -0.34 -8.23
CA LEU A 70 8.24 -0.09 -8.05
C LEU A 70 7.95 1.26 -7.38
N MET A 71 8.84 1.74 -6.49
CA MET A 71 8.72 3.04 -5.82
C MET A 71 7.34 3.23 -5.17
N ALA A 72 6.49 4.13 -5.70
CA ALA A 72 5.15 4.39 -5.18
C ALA A 72 4.18 3.20 -5.35
N ASP A 73 4.48 2.28 -6.26
CA ASP A 73 3.71 1.06 -6.48
C ASP A 73 4.17 -0.08 -5.56
N TYR A 74 5.21 0.13 -4.75
CA TYR A 74 5.70 -0.88 -3.82
C TYR A 74 4.74 -1.02 -2.63
N GLY A 75 3.92 -2.06 -2.66
CA GLY A 75 2.94 -2.39 -1.62
C GLY A 75 3.26 -3.64 -0.79
N ILE A 76 4.42 -4.27 -1.01
CA ILE A 76 4.78 -5.49 -0.28
C ILE A 76 5.03 -5.17 1.19
N ASP A 77 4.52 -6.05 2.07
CA ASP A 77 4.61 -5.92 3.52
C ASP A 77 6.06 -5.70 3.97
N ARG A 78 6.26 -4.75 4.89
CA ARG A 78 7.59 -4.37 5.38
C ARG A 78 8.27 -5.51 6.14
N GLU A 79 7.50 -6.37 6.77
CA GLU A 79 7.97 -7.49 7.59
C GLU A 79 8.29 -8.72 6.73
N ALA A 80 7.97 -8.74 5.44
CA ALA A 80 8.28 -9.85 4.53
C ALA A 80 9.77 -10.25 4.58
N MET A 81 10.67 -9.27 4.61
CA MET A 81 12.11 -9.54 4.69
C MET A 81 12.60 -9.93 6.09
N ASN A 82 11.80 -9.72 7.14
CA ASN A 82 12.13 -10.21 8.48
C ASN A 82 12.07 -11.75 8.52
N ILE A 83 11.16 -12.34 7.75
CA ILE A 83 11.10 -13.80 7.54
C ILE A 83 12.38 -14.28 6.86
N VAL A 84 12.74 -13.68 5.73
CA VAL A 84 13.92 -14.07 4.93
C VAL A 84 15.21 -13.88 5.73
N SER A 85 15.35 -12.76 6.45
CA SER A 85 16.55 -12.46 7.22
C SER A 85 16.68 -13.34 8.47
N GLY A 86 15.60 -13.54 9.23
CA GLY A 86 15.59 -14.35 10.45
C GLY A 86 15.74 -15.86 10.23
N ALA A 87 15.40 -16.34 9.03
CA ALA A 87 15.51 -17.75 8.67
C ALA A 87 16.97 -18.13 8.32
N THR A 88 17.81 -18.44 9.31
CA THR A 88 19.27 -18.65 9.14
C THR A 88 19.65 -19.98 8.50
N SER A 89 18.91 -21.04 8.81
CA SER A 89 19.00 -22.38 8.21
C SER A 89 17.65 -23.09 8.36
N LEU A 90 17.38 -24.15 7.59
CA LEU A 90 16.17 -24.95 7.78
C LEU A 90 16.15 -25.61 9.15
N GLU A 91 17.30 -26.11 9.60
CA GLU A 91 17.43 -26.72 10.92
C GLU A 91 17.08 -25.73 12.04
N ALA A 92 17.61 -24.50 11.99
CA ALA A 92 17.33 -23.48 13.00
C ALA A 92 15.87 -23.02 13.03
N ILE A 93 15.15 -23.14 11.91
CA ILE A 93 13.71 -22.82 11.84
C ILE A 93 12.91 -23.94 12.51
N TYR A 94 13.22 -25.19 12.17
CA TYR A 94 12.49 -26.35 12.71
C TYR A 94 12.92 -26.74 14.12
N SER A 95 14.02 -26.21 14.64
CA SER A 95 14.39 -26.32 16.06
C SER A 95 13.63 -25.36 16.97
N GLN A 96 12.83 -24.44 16.40
CA GLN A 96 12.00 -23.52 17.18
C GLN A 96 10.74 -24.20 17.73
N SER A 97 10.04 -23.53 18.64
CA SER A 97 8.76 -24.03 19.15
C SER A 97 7.70 -24.07 18.05
N GLU A 98 6.73 -24.97 18.16
CA GLU A 98 5.60 -25.07 17.23
C GLU A 98 4.85 -23.72 17.10
N VAL A 99 4.75 -22.97 18.20
CA VAL A 99 4.15 -21.63 18.22
C VAL A 99 4.95 -20.66 17.32
N ALA A 100 6.28 -20.69 17.38
CA ALA A 100 7.12 -19.86 16.53
C ALA A 100 6.98 -20.25 15.05
N ILE A 101 6.91 -21.55 14.74
CA ILE A 101 6.69 -22.04 13.37
C ILE A 101 5.33 -21.57 12.84
N LYS A 102 4.25 -21.67 13.64
CA LYS A 102 2.91 -21.16 13.26
C LYS A 102 2.92 -19.65 13.04
N LYS A 103 3.65 -18.90 13.87
CA LYS A 103 3.81 -17.45 13.69
C LYS A 103 4.50 -17.14 12.36
N LEU A 104 5.58 -17.85 12.04
CA LEU A 104 6.31 -17.72 10.78
C LEU A 104 5.41 -18.03 9.58
N GLN A 105 4.56 -19.06 9.66
CA GLN A 105 3.57 -19.37 8.61
C GLN A 105 2.56 -18.24 8.42
N ASN A 106 2.06 -17.64 9.51
CA ASN A 106 1.13 -16.51 9.44
C ASN A 106 1.78 -15.27 8.82
N GLU A 107 3.01 -14.95 9.25
CA GLU A 107 3.80 -13.86 8.67
C GLU A 107 4.05 -14.10 7.17
N TRP A 108 4.39 -15.34 6.80
CA TRP A 108 4.58 -15.73 5.39
C TRP A 108 3.32 -15.56 4.55
N HIS A 109 2.16 -15.92 5.09
CA HIS A 109 0.88 -15.78 4.39
C HIS A 109 0.49 -14.31 4.18
N ARG A 110 0.72 -13.45 5.19
CA ARG A 110 0.55 -11.99 5.04
C ARG A 110 1.49 -11.43 3.97
N ALA A 111 2.75 -11.89 4.02
CA ALA A 111 3.74 -11.89 2.94
C ALA A 111 3.10 -12.03 1.56
N PHE A 112 2.63 -13.25 1.33
CA PHE A 112 2.05 -13.71 0.09
C PHE A 112 0.86 -12.86 -0.39
N ILE A 113 -0.06 -12.48 0.50
CA ILE A 113 -1.21 -11.61 0.15
C ILE A 113 -0.71 -10.26 -0.38
N SER A 114 0.20 -9.59 0.34
CA SER A 114 0.69 -8.26 -0.06
C SER A 114 1.42 -8.26 -1.41
N ILE A 115 2.14 -9.35 -1.73
CA ILE A 115 2.81 -9.50 -3.03
C ILE A 115 1.76 -9.69 -4.14
N ASN A 116 0.71 -10.48 -3.91
CA ASN A 116 -0.38 -10.67 -4.87
C ASN A 116 -1.15 -9.37 -5.11
N GLU A 117 -1.46 -8.60 -4.07
CA GLU A 117 -2.11 -7.30 -4.19
C GLU A 117 -1.27 -6.31 -4.99
N THR A 118 0.05 -6.29 -4.74
CA THR A 118 1.01 -5.49 -5.51
C THR A 118 1.01 -5.91 -6.99
N LEU A 119 1.09 -7.21 -7.27
CA LEU A 119 1.06 -7.74 -8.63
C LEU A 119 -0.25 -7.38 -9.35
N GLY A 120 -1.40 -7.61 -8.71
CA GLY A 120 -2.71 -7.29 -9.29
C GLY A 120 -2.88 -5.81 -9.58
N GLY A 121 -2.38 -4.93 -8.70
CA GLY A 121 -2.38 -3.48 -8.94
C GLY A 121 -1.52 -3.06 -10.15
N LEU A 122 -0.40 -3.75 -10.39
CA LEU A 122 0.45 -3.51 -11.58
C LEU A 122 -0.19 -4.04 -12.86
N GLU A 123 -0.83 -5.21 -12.80
CA GLU A 123 -1.54 -5.80 -13.93
C GLU A 123 -2.76 -4.94 -14.33
N ASP A 124 -3.52 -4.40 -13.38
CA ASP A 124 -4.59 -3.43 -13.65
C ASP A 124 -4.04 -2.18 -14.38
N LYS A 125 -2.95 -1.60 -13.85
CA LYS A 125 -2.31 -0.43 -14.48
C LYS A 125 -1.81 -0.74 -15.89
N LYS A 126 -1.23 -1.92 -16.11
CA LYS A 126 -0.79 -2.38 -17.44
C LYS A 126 -1.99 -2.45 -18.38
N ALA A 127 -3.07 -3.12 -18.00
CA ALA A 127 -4.27 -3.28 -18.82
C ALA A 127 -4.90 -1.93 -19.19
N ARG A 128 -4.99 -1.00 -18.23
CA ARG A 128 -5.48 0.36 -18.47
C ARG A 128 -4.58 1.17 -19.40
N ALA A 129 -3.27 1.06 -19.25
CA ALA A 129 -2.31 1.71 -20.14
C ALA A 129 -2.40 1.17 -21.57
N GLU A 130 -2.59 -0.14 -21.75
CA GLU A 130 -2.84 -0.80 -23.04
C GLU A 130 -4.18 -0.36 -23.67
N ALA A 131 -5.20 -0.15 -22.84
CA ALA A 131 -6.52 0.31 -23.27
C ALA A 131 -6.58 1.79 -23.73
N GLY A 132 -5.49 2.55 -23.60
CA GLY A 132 -5.46 3.95 -24.01
C GLY A 132 -5.32 4.95 -22.85
N GLU A 133 -5.39 4.51 -21.59
CA GLU A 133 -5.40 5.42 -20.45
C GLU A 133 -4.01 6.03 -20.18
N LYS A 134 -3.99 7.31 -19.81
CA LYS A 134 -2.76 8.01 -19.42
C LYS A 134 -2.40 7.67 -17.98
N ILE A 135 -1.53 6.68 -17.81
CA ILE A 135 -0.95 6.32 -16.52
C ILE A 135 0.34 7.11 -16.28
N PHE A 136 0.46 7.73 -15.11
CA PHE A 136 1.70 8.35 -14.65
C PHE A 136 2.53 7.34 -13.88
N LEU A 137 3.71 7.00 -14.39
CA LEU A 137 4.69 6.18 -13.68
C LEU A 137 5.81 7.08 -13.15
N MET A 138 6.19 6.88 -11.89
CA MET A 138 7.41 7.47 -11.37
C MET A 138 8.61 6.71 -11.96
N PRO A 139 9.54 7.37 -12.67
CA PRO A 139 10.69 6.70 -13.25
C PRO A 139 11.61 6.14 -12.16
N SER A 140 12.03 4.88 -12.33
CA SER A 140 13.04 4.25 -11.48
C SER A 140 14.41 4.90 -11.73
N GLY A 141 15.16 5.22 -10.67
CA GLY A 141 16.50 5.81 -10.78
C GLY A 141 16.58 7.35 -10.84
N GLY A 142 15.45 8.05 -10.73
CA GLY A 142 15.48 9.49 -10.42
C GLY A 142 15.94 9.68 -8.99
N THR A 143 17.15 10.19 -8.78
CA THR A 143 17.62 10.72 -7.49
C THR A 143 16.48 11.47 -6.82
N GLY A 144 16.00 10.92 -5.70
CA GLY A 144 15.18 11.67 -4.78
C GLY A 144 15.93 12.94 -4.42
N GLY A 145 15.40 14.08 -4.86
CA GLY A 145 15.64 15.32 -4.14
C GLY A 145 15.10 15.11 -2.74
N GLY A 146 16.00 14.79 -1.81
CA GLY A 146 15.71 14.69 -0.40
C GLY A 146 15.10 16.00 0.09
N GLY A 147 13.98 15.87 0.80
CA GLY A 147 13.29 16.98 1.43
C GLY A 147 12.07 16.44 2.14
N GLY A 148 12.27 15.97 3.37
CA GLY A 148 11.17 15.61 4.26
C GLY A 148 10.15 16.73 4.35
N GLY A 149 8.89 16.35 4.34
CA GLY A 149 7.76 17.26 4.38
C GLY A 149 6.62 16.70 3.56
N ALA A 150 5.67 16.06 4.25
CA ALA A 150 4.38 15.71 3.70
C ALA A 150 3.80 16.90 2.91
N LYS A 151 3.80 16.82 1.58
CA LYS A 151 2.95 17.62 0.72
C LYS A 151 2.07 16.64 -0.02
N GLY A 152 0.80 16.63 0.38
CA GLY A 152 -0.25 15.84 -0.24
C GLY A 152 -0.36 16.07 -1.75
N PRO A 153 -1.16 15.25 -2.44
CA PRO A 153 -1.27 15.26 -3.89
C PRO A 153 -1.60 16.69 -4.33
N GLY A 154 -0.78 17.23 -5.24
CA GLY A 154 -0.93 18.58 -5.74
C GLY A 154 -2.34 18.79 -6.27
N MET A 155 -3.17 19.45 -5.47
CA MET A 155 -4.50 19.86 -5.90
C MET A 155 -4.35 20.70 -7.16
N SER A 156 -5.12 20.36 -8.19
CA SER A 156 -5.25 21.19 -9.39
C SER A 156 -5.54 22.64 -8.95
N GLU A 157 -5.10 23.64 -9.72
CA GLU A 157 -5.31 25.06 -9.38
C GLU A 157 -6.77 25.39 -9.04
N ARG A 158 -7.72 24.64 -9.63
CA ARG A 158 -9.15 24.70 -9.29
C ARG A 158 -9.47 24.15 -7.90
N ALA A 159 -8.89 23.01 -7.53
CA ALA A 159 -9.08 22.41 -6.21
C ALA A 159 -8.45 23.26 -5.10
N LYS A 160 -7.29 23.88 -5.33
CA LYS A 160 -6.70 24.85 -4.39
C LYS A 160 -7.61 26.06 -4.20
N LYS A 161 -8.14 26.63 -5.29
CA LYS A 161 -9.07 27.78 -5.21
C LYS A 161 -10.34 27.43 -4.44
N ASN A 162 -10.92 26.25 -4.68
CA ASN A 162 -12.12 25.80 -3.97
C ASN A 162 -11.85 25.49 -2.49
N LEU A 163 -10.68 24.94 -2.16
CA LEU A 163 -10.27 24.69 -0.78
C LEU A 163 -10.09 26.00 0.00
N VAL A 164 -9.44 27.00 -0.60
CA VAL A 164 -9.28 28.33 0.03
C VAL A 164 -10.63 28.96 0.31
N ILE A 165 -11.58 28.87 -0.63
CA ILE A 165 -12.95 29.36 -0.42
C ILE A 165 -13.62 28.59 0.73
N ALA A 166 -13.50 27.26 0.77
CA ALA A 166 -14.10 26.45 1.83
C ALA A 166 -13.52 26.78 3.22
N VAL A 167 -12.20 26.96 3.33
CA VAL A 167 -11.53 27.32 4.59
C VAL A 167 -11.93 28.72 5.07
N VAL A 168 -12.05 29.69 4.15
CA VAL A 168 -12.52 31.05 4.48
C VAL A 168 -13.96 31.02 4.98
N LEU A 169 -14.85 30.25 4.34
CA LEU A 169 -16.23 30.10 4.79
C LEU A 169 -16.32 29.44 6.17
N ILE A 170 -15.54 28.38 6.42
CA ILE A 170 -15.48 27.73 7.74
C ILE A 170 -14.93 28.70 8.79
N GLY A 171 -13.89 29.48 8.46
CA GLY A 171 -13.34 30.49 9.35
C GLY A 171 -14.34 31.59 9.71
N ILE A 172 -15.11 32.08 8.73
CA ILE A 172 -16.19 33.05 8.95
C ILE A 172 -17.28 32.43 9.84
N LEU A 173 -17.64 31.17 9.60
CA LEU A 173 -18.68 30.48 10.37
C LEU A 173 -18.25 30.26 11.83
N VAL A 174 -17.01 29.82 12.08
CA VAL A 174 -16.45 29.66 13.42
C VAL A 174 -16.30 31.02 14.13
N ALA A 175 -15.83 32.07 13.44
CA ALA A 175 -15.75 33.41 14.00
C ALA A 175 -17.13 33.95 14.38
N SER A 176 -18.15 33.67 13.56
CA SER A 176 -19.53 34.07 13.84
C SER A 176 -20.12 33.38 15.07
N MET A 177 -19.68 32.15 15.38
CA MET A 177 -20.09 31.42 16.59
C MET A 177 -19.33 31.87 17.87
N LEU A 178 -18.12 32.42 17.73
CA LEU A 178 -17.31 32.88 18.87
C LEU A 178 -17.65 34.29 19.33
N ILE A 179 -18.29 35.09 18.48
CA ILE A 179 -18.78 36.43 18.84
C ILE A 179 -20.17 36.28 19.48
N PRO A 180 -20.36 36.57 20.78
CA PRO A 180 -21.61 36.32 21.49
C PRO A 180 -22.82 37.02 20.88
N GLN A 181 -22.60 38.19 20.27
CA GLN A 181 -23.63 39.00 19.61
C GLN A 181 -24.14 38.36 18.31
N VAL A 182 -23.27 37.71 17.54
CA VAL A 182 -23.60 37.07 16.26
C VAL A 182 -24.16 35.66 16.48
N ARG A 183 -23.61 34.93 17.46
CA ARG A 183 -24.12 33.63 17.90
C ARG A 183 -25.59 33.68 18.29
N ASN A 184 -25.99 34.69 19.06
CA ASN A 184 -27.38 34.83 19.50
C ASN A 184 -28.32 35.18 18.34
N LEU A 185 -27.84 35.91 17.33
CA LEU A 185 -28.60 36.27 16.12
C LEU A 185 -28.78 35.07 15.17
N TYR A 186 -27.79 34.18 15.10
CA TYR A 186 -27.82 32.97 14.28
C TYR A 186 -28.66 31.85 14.93
N LEU A 187 -28.57 31.69 16.25
CA LEU A 187 -29.40 30.73 16.98
C LEU A 187 -30.89 31.15 17.01
N SER A 188 -31.19 32.45 17.14
CA SER A 188 -32.58 32.92 17.10
C SER A 188 -33.24 32.73 15.73
N SER A 189 -32.47 32.83 14.64
CA SER A 189 -32.98 32.58 13.29
C SER A 189 -33.11 31.10 12.94
N ILE A 190 -32.38 30.21 13.63
CA ILE A 190 -32.58 28.75 13.53
C ILE A 190 -33.79 28.32 14.38
N ASP A 191 -33.96 28.86 15.59
CA ASP A 191 -35.13 28.59 16.42
C ASP A 191 -36.43 29.09 15.77
N ASP A 192 -36.42 30.23 15.08
CA ASP A 192 -37.59 30.72 14.32
C ASP A 192 -37.93 29.83 13.10
N VAL A 193 -36.95 29.13 12.53
CA VAL A 193 -37.14 28.27 11.34
C VAL A 193 -37.48 26.83 11.73
N PHE A 194 -37.03 26.35 12.90
CA PHE A 194 -37.13 24.94 13.30
C PHE A 194 -37.88 24.70 14.63
N GLY A 195 -38.28 25.74 15.37
CA GLY A 195 -38.91 25.63 16.69
C GLY A 195 -40.41 25.92 16.71
N THR A 196 -41.24 24.89 16.57
CA THR A 196 -42.63 24.90 17.05
C THR A 196 -42.67 24.80 18.57
N SER A 197 -43.30 25.80 19.18
CA SER A 197 -43.76 25.87 20.57
C SER A 197 -44.35 24.54 21.07
N LEU A 198 -43.61 23.81 21.91
CA LEU A 198 -44.19 22.86 22.86
C LEU A 198 -44.53 23.62 24.16
N ALA A 199 -45.77 24.12 24.23
CA ALA A 199 -46.34 24.62 25.48
C ALA A 199 -46.53 23.45 26.47
N PRO A 200 -46.36 23.67 27.80
CA PRO A 200 -46.57 22.63 28.78
C PRO A 200 -48.07 22.32 28.95
N PRO A 201 -48.45 21.08 29.32
CA PRO A 201 -49.84 20.69 29.42
C PRO A 201 -50.53 21.33 30.64
N PRO A 202 -51.85 21.58 30.58
CA PRO A 202 -52.59 22.13 31.70
C PRO A 202 -52.69 21.11 32.83
N GLN A 203 -52.47 21.59 34.06
CA GLN A 203 -52.76 20.83 35.27
C GLN A 203 -54.26 20.77 35.49
N LEU A 204 -54.82 19.56 35.56
CA LEU A 204 -56.00 19.17 36.33
C LEU A 204 -55.80 17.73 36.82
#